data_AF-A0LXU9-F1
#
_entry.id   AF-A0LXU9-F1
#
_cell.length_a   1.000
_cell.length_b   1.000
_cell.length_c   1.000
_cell.angle_alpha   90.00
_cell.angle_beta   90.00
_cell.angle_gamma   90.00
#
_symmetry.space_group_name_H-M   'P 1'
#
loop_
_entity.id
_entity.type
_entity.pdbx_description
1 polymer ?
#
loop_
_entity_poly.entity_id
_entity_poly.type
_entity_poly.pdbx_seq_one_letter_code
_entity_poly.pdbx_strand_id
1 'polypeptide(L)' 'MTDSYNEENKTVKVILQGACSGCPSSTMTLKSGIETMLRDMLRDKVEYVEAVNG' A
#
# COMPACT_ATOMS: atom_id res chain seq x y z
N MET A 1 3.36 -6.12 7.80
CA MET A 1 3.08 -5.11 8.86
C MET A 1 3.29 -3.75 8.21
N THR A 2 2.39 -2.79 8.40
CA THR A 2 2.50 -1.45 7.77
C THR A 2 3.64 -0.68 8.41
N ASP A 3 4.68 -0.34 7.66
CA ASP A 3 5.92 0.21 8.22
C ASP A 3 5.79 1.66 8.71
N SER A 4 4.87 2.46 8.15
CA SER A 4 4.59 3.81 8.65
C SER A 4 3.35 4.43 7.98
N TYR A 5 2.51 5.14 8.74
CA TYR A 5 1.45 6.02 8.22
C TYR A 5 1.86 7.47 8.48
N ASN A 6 1.79 8.30 7.45
CA ASN A 6 2.02 9.74 7.53
C ASN A 6 0.67 10.47 7.45
N GLU A 7 0.32 11.19 8.52
CA GLU A 7 -0.92 11.94 8.65
C GLU A 7 -0.97 13.23 7.82
N GLU A 8 0.17 13.87 7.56
CA GLU A 8 0.25 15.14 6.83
C GLU A 8 -0.16 14.98 5.36
N ASN A 9 0.19 13.84 4.77
CA ASN A 9 -0.11 13.51 3.37
C ASN A 9 -0.96 12.23 3.23
N LYS A 10 -1.52 11.73 4.34
CA LYS A 10 -2.35 10.51 4.41
C LYS A 10 -1.76 9.31 3.66
N THR A 11 -0.45 9.15 3.73
CA THR A 11 0.28 8.12 2.97
C THR A 11 0.64 6.95 3.88
N VAL A 12 0.32 5.72 3.44
CA VAL A 12 0.76 4.49 4.11
C VAL A 12 1.88 3.84 3.33
N LYS A 13 2.97 3.53 4.02
CA LYS A 13 4.06 2.73 3.48
C LYS A 13 3.85 1.27 3.82
N VAL A 14 3.93 0.43 2.79
CA VAL A 14 3.81 -1.03 2.92
C VAL A 14 5.01 -1.71 2.31
N ILE A 15 5.52 -2.72 3.00
CA ILE A 15 6.46 -3.68 2.41
C ILE A 15 5.63 -4.81 1.81
N LEU A 16 5.72 -4.96 0.49
CA LEU A 16 5.07 -6.05 -0.23
C LEU A 16 5.89 -7.32 -0.04
N GLN A 17 5.42 -8.23 0.81
CA GLN A 17 6.05 -9.53 1.02
C GLN A 17 5.27 -10.63 0.27
N GLY A 18 5.97 -11.47 -0.48
CA GLY A 18 5.42 -12.60 -1.24
C GLY A 18 5.91 -12.64 -2.69
N ALA A 19 5.50 -13.66 -3.45
CA ALA A 19 5.91 -13.88 -4.84
C ALA A 19 5.63 -12.72 -5.82
N CYS A 20 4.85 -11.72 -5.38
CA CYS A 20 4.59 -10.49 -6.12
C CYS A 20 5.71 -9.44 -6.02
N SER A 21 6.75 -9.66 -5.20
CA SER A 21 7.84 -8.70 -4.96
C SER A 21 8.86 -8.55 -6.11
N GLY A 22 8.58 -9.13 -7.28
CA GLY A 22 9.49 -9.09 -8.43
C GLY A 22 8.82 -9.09 -9.80
N CYS A 23 7.48 -9.06 -9.86
CA CYS A 23 6.74 -8.98 -11.12
C CYS A 23 6.00 -7.64 -11.19
N PRO A 24 6.41 -6.68 -12.05
CA PRO A 24 5.85 -5.33 -12.09
C PRO A 24 4.33 -5.31 -12.32
N SER A 25 3.80 -6.26 -13.09
CA SER A 25 2.35 -6.45 -13.30
C SER A 25 1.59 -6.81 -12.02
N SER A 26 2.19 -7.66 -11.18
CA SER A 26 1.58 -8.10 -9.92
C SER A 26 1.70 -7.03 -8.86
N THR A 27 2.83 -6.31 -8.79
CA THR A 27 3.03 -5.17 -7.89
C THR A 27 1.96 -4.10 -8.08
N MET A 28 1.63 -3.74 -9.33
CA MET A 28 0.63 -2.71 -9.60
C MET A 28 -0.80 -3.15 -9.25
N THR A 29 -1.14 -4.41 -9.52
CA THR A 29 -2.43 -4.99 -9.14
C THR A 29 -2.56 -5.08 -7.62
N LEU A 30 -1.51 -5.54 -6.94
CA LEU A 30 -1.49 -5.69 -5.48
C LEU A 30 -1.55 -4.33 -4.78
N LYS A 31 -0.80 -3.34 -5.26
CA LYS A 31 -0.83 -1.96 -4.74
C LYS A 31 -2.25 -1.39 -4.78
N SER A 32 -2.94 -1.54 -5.91
CA SER A 32 -4.32 -1.04 -6.09
C SER A 32 -5.30 -1.73 -5.15
N GLY A 33 -5.15 -3.05 -4.96
CA GLY A 33 -5.94 -3.81 -3.99
C GLY A 33 -5.69 -3.35 -2.55
N ILE A 34 -4.44 -3.15 -2.15
CA ILE A 34 -4.07 -2.69 -0.80
C ILE A 34 -4.56 -1.27 -0.54
N GLU A 35 -4.46 -0.36 -1.52
CA GLU A 35 -5.01 0.99 -1.41
C GLU A 35 -6.52 0.98 -1.18
N THR A 36 -7.25 0.17 -1.94
CA THR A 36 -8.69 0.02 -1.79
C THR A 36 -9.06 -0.55 -0.41
N MET A 37 -8.38 -1.61 0.03
CA MET A 37 -8.62 -2.21 1.34
C MET A 37 -8.30 -1.25 2.49
N LEU A 38 -7.17 -0.54 2.43
CA LEU A 38 -6.78 0.40 3.49
C LEU A 38 -7.73 1.59 3.56
N ARG A 39 -8.21 2.11 2.41
CA ARG A 39 -9.23 3.16 2.38
C ARG A 39 -10.52 2.74 3.08
N ASP A 40 -11.01 1.54 2.79
CA ASP A 40 -12.22 0.98 3.41
C ASP A 40 -12.03 0.75 4.92
N MET A 41 -10.93 0.07 5.30
CA MET A 41 -10.63 -0.26 6.70
C MET A 41 -10.37 0.98 7.57
N LEU A 42 -9.77 2.03 7.00
CA LEU A 42 -9.39 3.24 7.72
C LEU A 42 -10.35 4.41 7.49
N ARG A 43 -11.52 4.18 6.87
CA ARG A 43 -12.57 5.19 6.62
C ARG A 43 -12.03 6.47 5.98
N ASP A 44 -11.39 6.34 4.81
CA ASP A 44 -10.83 7.46 4.03
C ASP A 44 -9.68 8.24 4.70
N LYS A 45 -9.08 7.69 5.76
CA LYS A 45 -7.86 8.27 6.35
C LYS A 45 -6.62 8.06 5.50
N VAL A 46 -6.66 7.21 4.49
CA VAL A 46 -5.51 6.91 3.62
C VAL A 46 -5.83 7.35 2.20
N GLU A 47 -5.02 8.27 1.67
CA GLU A 47 -5.14 8.72 0.29
C GLU A 47 -4.15 8.04 -0.64
N TYR A 48 -3.01 7.56 -0.14
CA TYR A 48 -1.99 6.98 -0.99
C TYR A 48 -1.26 5.81 -0.32
N VAL A 49 -0.92 4.80 -1.11
CA VAL A 49 -0.10 3.67 -0.67
C VAL A 49 1.21 3.64 -1.44
N GLU A 50 2.33 3.58 -0.72
CA GLU A 50 3.68 3.47 -1.28
C GLU A 50 4.28 2.10 -0.94
N ALA A 51 4.78 1.40 -1.95
CA ALA A 51 5.53 0.16 -1.78
C ALA A 51 7.00 0.47 -1.57
N VAL A 52 7.57 0.06 -0.44
CA VAL A 52 8.97 0.39 -0.08
C VAL A 52 9.99 -0.52 -0.79
N ASN A 53 9.55 -1.66 -1.33
CA ASN A 53 10.40 -2.68 -1.94
C ASN A 53 9.89 -3.16 -3.33
N GLY A 54 9.27 -2.26 -4.10
CA GLY A 54 8.74 -2.54 -5.44
C GLY A 54 9.74 -2.37 -6.57
#